data_AF-A0AAJ6QC88-F1
#
_entry.id   AF-A0AAJ6QC88-F1
#
_cell.length_a   1.000
_cell.length_b   1.000
_cell.length_c   1.000
_cell.angle_alpha   90.00
_cell.angle_beta   90.00
_cell.angle_gamma   90.00
#
_symmetry.space_group_name_H-M   'P 1'
#
loop_
_entity.id
_entity.type
_entity.pdbx_description
1 polymer ?
#
loop_
_entity_poly.entity_id
_entity_poly.type
_entity_poly.pdbx_seq_one_letter_code
_entity_poly.pdbx_strand_id
1 'polypeptide(L)'
;MSANKLHAAYVAPDQSRTFEHSISSPLPSADAVPQKVTYLAELRKLVPTLQNDINVFLTERMEEDKKAAEAQGRKVSDEEAKEEENYGEEVVEEDA
;
A
#
# COMPACT_ATOMS: atom_id res chain seq x y z
N MET A 1 -25.78 14.58 -1.49
CA MET A 1 -24.50 15.07 -2.03
C MET A 1 -23.51 13.93 -1.89
N SER A 2 -22.89 13.47 -2.97
CA SER A 2 -21.88 12.39 -2.87
C SER A 2 -20.62 12.95 -2.21
N ALA A 3 -20.16 12.32 -1.13
CA ALA A 3 -18.90 12.67 -0.50
C ALA A 3 -17.74 12.28 -1.42
N ASN A 4 -16.79 13.19 -1.63
CA ASN A 4 -15.57 12.90 -2.37
C ASN A 4 -14.68 12.02 -1.51
N LYS A 5 -14.07 11.00 -2.11
CA LYS A 5 -13.24 10.05 -1.40
C LYS A 5 -12.01 9.66 -2.19
N LEU A 6 -10.90 9.55 -1.47
CA LEU A 6 -9.70 8.88 -1.94
C LEU A 6 -9.80 7.42 -1.48
N HIS A 7 -9.75 6.46 -2.40
CA HIS A 7 -9.87 5.05 -2.05
C HIS A 7 -8.95 4.16 -2.87
N ALA A 8 -8.66 2.99 -2.32
CA ALA A 8 -7.96 1.90 -2.98
C ALA A 8 -8.66 0.57 -2.65
N ALA A 9 -8.62 -0.37 -3.58
CA ALA A 9 -9.16 -1.71 -3.40
C ALA A 9 -8.06 -2.74 -3.63
N TYR A 10 -7.84 -3.57 -2.61
CA TYR A 10 -6.99 -4.74 -2.65
C TYR A 10 -7.87 -5.99 -2.83
N VAL A 11 -7.48 -6.86 -3.76
CA VAL A 11 -8.19 -8.10 -4.06
C VAL A 11 -7.17 -9.22 -4.23
N ALA A 12 -7.34 -10.29 -3.46
CA ALA A 12 -6.63 -11.55 -3.56
C ALA A 12 -7.61 -12.73 -3.50
N PRO A 13 -7.18 -13.95 -3.85
CA PRO A 13 -8.06 -15.12 -3.89
C PRO A 13 -8.78 -15.43 -2.56
N ASP A 14 -8.12 -15.12 -1.45
CA ASP A 14 -8.53 -15.44 -0.08
C ASP A 14 -9.05 -14.24 0.71
N GLN A 15 -8.70 -13.01 0.30
CA GLN A 15 -9.08 -11.79 1.00
C GLN A 15 -9.24 -10.58 0.09
N SER A 16 -10.18 -9.70 0.43
CA SER A 16 -10.31 -8.37 -0.16
C SER A 16 -10.34 -7.29 0.91
N ARG A 17 -9.75 -6.12 0.63
CA ARG A 17 -9.73 -4.97 1.54
C ARG A 17 -9.97 -3.68 0.76
N THR A 18 -10.83 -2.80 1.29
CA THR A 18 -11.00 -1.44 0.77
C THR A 18 -10.44 -0.45 1.78
N PHE A 19 -9.67 0.51 1.28
CA PHE A 19 -9.15 1.64 2.04
C PHE A 19 -9.85 2.91 1.56
N GLU A 20 -10.32 3.74 2.49
CA GLU A 20 -11.11 4.92 2.13
C GLU A 20 -10.81 6.08 3.09
N HIS A 21 -10.52 7.24 2.50
CA HIS A 21 -10.35 8.50 3.19
C HIS A 21 -11.31 9.54 2.61
N SER A 22 -12.09 10.19 3.48
CA SER A 22 -13.02 11.25 3.07
C SER A 22 -12.26 12.52 2.73
N ILE A 23 -12.63 13.16 1.62
CA ILE A 23 -12.13 14.46 1.20
C ILE A 23 -13.18 15.49 1.57
N SER A 24 -12.84 16.36 2.51
CA SER A 24 -13.75 17.37 3.08
C SER A 24 -13.95 18.55 2.12
N SER A 25 -12.93 18.85 1.31
CA SER A 25 -13.01 19.90 0.31
C SER A 25 -13.98 19.55 -0.83
N PRO A 26 -14.74 20.53 -1.33
CA PRO A 26 -15.66 20.32 -2.43
C PRO A 26 -14.89 20.01 -3.71
N LEU A 27 -15.53 19.29 -4.63
CA LEU A 27 -14.94 19.02 -5.93
C LEU A 27 -14.76 20.36 -6.67
N PRO A 28 -13.54 20.70 -7.11
CA PRO A 28 -13.31 22.01 -7.69
C PRO A 28 -13.94 22.12 -9.09
N SER A 29 -14.56 23.26 -9.37
CA SER A 29 -14.95 23.61 -10.75
C SER A 29 -13.73 24.01 -11.59
N ALA A 30 -13.84 23.94 -12.91
CA ALA A 30 -12.72 24.15 -13.84
C ALA A 30 -12.05 25.53 -13.68
N ASP A 31 -12.81 26.56 -13.31
CA ASP A 31 -12.31 27.94 -13.22
C ASP A 31 -11.98 28.38 -11.79
N ALA A 32 -12.31 27.57 -10.78
CA ALA A 32 -12.11 27.93 -9.38
C ALA A 32 -10.73 27.51 -8.86
N VAL A 33 -9.71 28.30 -9.21
CA VAL A 33 -8.31 28.08 -8.76
C VAL A 33 -8.19 27.91 -7.23
N PRO A 34 -8.83 28.75 -6.38
CA PRO A 34 -8.72 28.56 -4.92
C PRO A 34 -9.27 27.21 -4.45
N GLN A 35 -10.37 26.74 -5.03
CA GLN A 35 -10.96 25.43 -4.69
C GLN A 35 -10.02 24.29 -5.09
N LYS A 36 -9.38 24.39 -6.27
CA LYS A 36 -8.39 23.41 -6.72
C LYS A 36 -7.20 23.32 -5.77
N VAL A 37 -6.68 24.47 -5.33
CA VAL A 37 -5.55 24.52 -4.40
C VAL A 37 -5.91 23.82 -3.08
N THR A 38 -7.08 24.11 -2.50
CA THR A 38 -7.54 23.45 -1.26
C THR A 38 -7.72 21.95 -1.45
N TYR A 39 -8.36 21.53 -2.54
CA TYR A 39 -8.60 20.11 -2.84
C TYR A 39 -7.30 19.33 -3.04
N LEU A 40 -6.35 19.87 -3.82
CA LEU A 40 -5.05 19.24 -4.04
C LEU A 40 -4.19 19.23 -2.77
N ALA A 41 -4.28 20.26 -1.92
CA ALA A 41 -3.57 20.29 -0.65
C ALA A 41 -4.07 19.20 0.32
N GLU A 42 -5.38 18.91 0.31
CA GLU A 42 -5.96 17.82 1.09
C GLU A 42 -5.54 16.45 0.52
N LEU A 43 -5.64 16.25 -0.80
CA LEU A 43 -5.15 15.03 -1.45
C LEU A 43 -3.68 14.75 -1.17
N ARG A 44 -2.82 15.79 -1.21
CA ARG A 44 -1.40 15.66 -0.91
C ARG A 44 -1.12 15.15 0.50
N LYS A 45 -2.01 15.40 1.46
CA LYS A 45 -1.93 14.87 2.83
C LYS A 45 -2.49 13.45 2.92
N LEU A 46 -3.62 13.19 2.27
CA LEU A 46 -4.31 11.90 2.35
C LEU A 46 -3.59 10.77 1.60
N VAL A 47 -2.91 11.08 0.49
CA VAL A 47 -2.21 10.06 -0.31
C VAL A 47 -1.11 9.34 0.48
N PRO A 48 -0.18 10.03 1.18
CA PRO A 48 0.79 9.36 2.05
C PRO A 48 0.14 8.56 3.19
N THR A 49 -0.97 9.05 3.75
CA THR A 49 -1.72 8.31 4.79
C THR A 49 -2.27 7.01 4.22
N LEU A 50 -2.96 7.06 3.07
CA LEU A 50 -3.46 5.88 2.39
C LEU A 50 -2.34 4.89 2.04
N GLN A 51 -1.19 5.40 1.57
CA GLN A 51 -0.01 4.58 1.29
C GLN A 51 0.46 3.86 2.56
N ASN A 52 0.55 4.57 3.69
CA ASN A 52 0.92 3.96 4.96
C ASN A 52 -0.06 2.86 5.38
N ASP A 53 -1.37 3.12 5.27
CA ASP A 53 -2.39 2.11 5.62
C ASP A 53 -2.26 0.84 4.78
N ILE A 54 -1.98 0.99 3.47
CA ILE A 54 -1.73 -0.12 2.57
C ILE A 54 -0.46 -0.88 2.96
N ASN A 55 0.63 -0.16 3.24
CA ASN A 55 1.90 -0.78 3.62
C ASN A 55 1.75 -1.59 4.90
N VAL A 56 1.13 -1.01 5.94
CA VAL A 56 0.86 -1.71 7.20
C VAL A 56 0.05 -2.99 6.95
N PHE A 57 -1.06 -2.88 6.19
CA PHE A 57 -1.89 -4.03 5.87
C PHE A 57 -1.12 -5.14 5.13
N LEU A 58 -0.32 -4.79 4.12
CA LEU A 58 0.45 -5.77 3.35
C LEU A 58 1.57 -6.40 4.20
N THR A 59 2.25 -5.63 5.05
CA THR A 59 3.26 -6.14 5.96
C THR A 59 2.68 -7.12 6.97
N GLU A 60 1.56 -6.78 7.61
CA GLU A 60 0.85 -7.68 8.52
C GLU A 60 0.48 -9.00 7.82
N ARG A 61 -0.03 -8.91 6.59
CA ARG A 61 -0.40 -10.10 5.81
C ARG A 61 0.80 -10.97 5.44
N MET A 62 1.94 -10.38 5.07
CA MET A 62 3.17 -11.15 4.81
C MET A 62 3.62 -11.91 6.06
N GLU A 63 3.51 -11.30 7.24
CA GLU A 63 3.84 -11.99 8.49
C GLU A 63 2.87 -13.14 8.80
N GLU A 64 1.58 -12.96 8.53
CA GLU A 64 0.57 -14.02 8.65
C GLU A 64 0.87 -15.18 7.69
N ASP A 65 1.19 -14.87 6.43
CA ASP A 65 1.55 -15.85 5.40
C ASP A 65 2.82 -16.63 5.79
N LYS A 66 3.85 -15.94 6.32
CA LYS A 66 5.09 -16.57 6.82
C LYS A 66 4.81 -17.54 7.96
N LYS A 67 4.03 -17.11 8.96
CA LYS A 67 3.63 -17.97 10.09
C LYS A 67 2.81 -19.18 9.62
N ALA A 68 1.91 -18.99 8.65
CA ALA A 68 1.11 -20.07 8.10
C ALA A 68 1.96 -21.09 7.32
N ALA A 69 2.95 -20.62 6.55
CA ALA A 69 3.89 -21.48 5.84
C ALA A 69 4.76 -22.29 6.82
N GLU A 70 5.32 -21.63 7.85
CA GLU A 70 6.09 -22.28 8.91
C GLU A 70 5.28 -23.36 9.64
N ALA A 71 4.01 -23.08 9.97
CA ALA A 71 3.11 -24.03 10.62
C ALA A 71 2.81 -25.26 9.75
N GLN A 72 2.87 -25.13 8.42
CA GLN A 72 2.73 -26.22 7.46
C GLN A 72 4.05 -26.97 7.22
N GLY A 73 5.13 -26.62 7.94
CA GLY A 73 6.44 -27.22 7.79
C GLY A 73 7.17 -26.80 6.52
N ARG A 74 6.65 -25.81 5.78
CA ARG A 74 7.41 -25.12 4.75
C ARG A 74 8.37 -24.18 5.46
N LYS A 75 9.62 -24.59 5.56
CA LYS A 75 10.69 -23.68 5.98
C LYS A 75 10.85 -22.60 4.91
N VAL A 76 11.15 -21.38 5.34
CA VAL A 76 11.77 -20.34 4.50
C VAL A 76 12.86 -21.03 3.68
N SER A 77 12.77 -20.96 2.35
CA SER A 77 13.81 -21.57 1.52
C SER A 77 15.13 -20.85 1.78
N ASP A 78 16.26 -21.53 1.58
CA ASP A 78 17.57 -20.87 1.69
C ASP A 78 17.69 -19.70 0.70
N GLU A 79 16.92 -19.71 -0.39
CA GLU A 79 16.75 -18.57 -1.32
C GLU A 79 16.01 -17.39 -0.68
N GLU A 80 14.86 -17.60 -0.03
CA GLU A 80 14.09 -16.53 0.61
C GLU A 80 14.89 -15.90 1.77
N ALA A 81 15.64 -16.70 2.53
CA ALA A 81 16.55 -16.19 3.56
C ALA A 81 17.67 -15.31 2.98
N LYS A 82 18.24 -15.72 1.84
CA LYS A 82 19.29 -14.97 1.13
C LYS A 82 18.76 -13.69 0.47
N GLU A 83 17.52 -13.69 -0.02
CA GLU A 83 16.84 -12.51 -0.54
C GLU A 83 16.51 -11.49 0.57
N GLU A 84 16.08 -11.96 1.76
CA GLU A 84 15.87 -11.11 2.93
C GLU A 84 17.19 -10.47 3.42
N GLU A 85 18.32 -11.21 3.43
CA GLU A 85 19.64 -10.70 3.84
C GLU A 85 20.18 -9.58 2.94
N ASN A 86 19.85 -9.63 1.64
CA ASN A 86 20.30 -8.65 0.65
C ASN A 86 19.31 -7.49 0.43
N TYR A 87 18.25 -7.40 1.24
CA TYR A 87 17.22 -6.40 1.07
C TYR A 87 17.76 -4.98 1.33
N GLY A 88 18.03 -4.24 0.23
CA GLY A 88 18.56 -2.87 0.27
C GLY A 88 19.95 -2.70 -0.33
N GLU A 89 20.60 -3.79 -0.76
CA GLU A 89 21.82 -3.76 -1.57
C GLU A 89 21.50 -4.18 -3.01
N GLU A 90 22.03 -3.47 -4.01
CA GLU A 90 21.92 -3.95 -5.40
C GLU A 90 22.81 -5.18 -5.55
N VAL A 91 22.21 -6.37 -5.57
CA VAL A 91 22.90 -7.61 -5.88
C VAL A 91 23.26 -7.57 -7.37
N VAL A 92 24.51 -7.26 -7.68
CA VAL A 92 25.05 -7.46 -9.03
C VAL A 92 25.21 -8.96 -9.20
N GLU A 93 24.34 -9.59 -9.99
CA GLU A 93 24.57 -10.96 -10.43
C GLU A 93 25.87 -10.99 -11.26
N GLU A 94 26.89 -11.69 -10.76
CA GLU A 94 28.05 -12.03 -11.58
C GLU A 94 27.59 -13.07 -12.60
N ASP A 95 27.29 -12.63 -13.83
CA ASP A 95 27.11 -13.49 -15.00
C ASP A 95 28.32 -14.44 -15.14
N ALA A 96 28.07 -15.75 -15.03
CA ALA A 96 29.06 -16.81 -15.20
C ALA A 96 29.09 -17.35 -16.65
#